data_AF-A0A9D2DFV5-F1
#
_entry.id   AF-A0A9D2DFV5-F1
#
_cell.length_a   1.000
_cell.length_b   1.000
_cell.length_c   1.000
_cell.angle_alpha   90.00
_cell.angle_beta   90.00
_cell.angle_gamma   90.00
#
_symmetry.space_group_name_H-M   'P 1'
#
loop_
_entity.id
_entity.type
_entity.pdbx_description
1 polymer ?
#
loop_
_entity_poly.entity_id
_entity_poly.type
_entity_poly.pdbx_seq_one_letter_code
_entity_poly.pdbx_strand_id
1 'polypeptide(L)'
;MKVFDLFLSKYPPGNDLRKPTAEMLEQFQGKLPTELLDFWQKYGFGNYGGGLLKIIDPTNYIDTLTLWLGEQEDCFPILMTGFGTLFIYRKLSETADDICLLDIHYRRSGSFSTSFSDFFERILPAENFAEEFLRVDLFQEAYAKHGGLAENEIFFFAPALVFGGAESIQYIEKGNAVVHQHLLFEMGADNSGEVDHDDIWSQAYEAKPHVFELENNGLMISFAFSETVDTILPVAPEKLYKIEGETVSLWALTFFSLTKDENLGFLEYHEALQRLQPYILETRDDYILIRGLSLAEMECVLSEE
;
A
#
# COMPACT_ATOMS: atom_id res chain seq x y z
N MET A 1 9.50 18.94 -15.36
CA MET A 1 10.48 17.90 -15.79
C MET A 1 11.45 17.48 -14.69
N LYS A 2 11.96 18.37 -13.81
CA LYS A 2 12.84 17.99 -12.69
C LYS A 2 12.29 16.85 -11.81
N VAL A 3 10.97 16.86 -11.60
CA VAL A 3 10.22 15.86 -10.80
C VAL A 3 10.53 14.41 -11.20
N PHE A 4 10.77 14.13 -12.49
CA PHE A 4 10.94 12.77 -12.99
C PHE A 4 12.40 12.40 -13.27
N ASP A 5 13.36 13.28 -13.05
CA ASP A 5 14.75 13.05 -13.49
C ASP A 5 15.37 11.84 -12.76
N LEU A 6 15.16 11.72 -11.44
CA LEU A 6 15.62 10.58 -10.66
C LEU A 6 14.86 9.30 -11.02
N PHE A 7 13.54 9.39 -11.20
CA PHE A 7 12.72 8.27 -11.67
C PHE A 7 13.22 7.73 -13.01
N LEU A 8 13.47 8.59 -14.01
CA LEU A 8 13.94 8.19 -15.34
C LEU A 8 15.37 7.66 -15.33
N SER A 9 16.22 8.17 -14.42
CA SER A 9 17.57 7.65 -14.24
C SER A 9 17.56 6.23 -13.69
N LYS A 10 16.66 5.93 -12.74
CA LYS A 10 16.55 4.59 -12.12
C LYS A 10 15.76 3.61 -12.99
N TYR A 11 14.66 4.08 -13.58
CA TYR A 11 13.75 3.30 -14.41
C TYR A 11 13.65 3.93 -15.81
N PRO A 12 14.59 3.64 -16.71
CA PRO A 12 14.58 4.21 -18.05
C PRO A 12 13.34 3.77 -18.85
N PRO A 13 12.84 4.62 -19.76
CA PRO A 13 11.69 4.29 -20.60
C PRO A 13 12.00 3.10 -21.51
N GLY A 14 11.01 2.23 -21.70
CA GLY A 14 11.07 1.16 -22.68
C GLY A 14 11.05 1.67 -24.13
N ASN A 15 11.31 0.76 -25.08
CA ASN A 15 11.36 1.12 -26.50
C ASN A 15 9.97 1.24 -27.15
N ASP A 16 8.97 0.55 -26.59
CA ASP A 16 7.65 0.38 -27.20
C ASP A 16 6.57 1.19 -26.46
N LEU A 17 6.92 2.39 -25.99
CA LEU A 17 5.97 3.25 -25.28
C LEU A 17 4.90 3.80 -26.23
N ARG A 18 3.63 3.70 -25.84
CA ARG A 18 2.51 4.27 -26.55
C ARG A 18 2.34 5.75 -26.20
N LYS A 19 2.14 6.60 -27.21
CA LYS A 19 1.89 8.04 -27.00
C LYS A 19 0.42 8.30 -26.64
N PRO A 20 0.13 9.30 -25.79
CA PRO A 20 -1.23 9.75 -25.56
C PRO A 20 -1.81 10.40 -26.83
N THR A 21 -3.13 10.30 -27.00
CA THR A 21 -3.85 11.09 -28.00
C THR A 21 -4.12 12.50 -27.46
N ALA A 22 -4.42 13.46 -28.35
CA ALA A 22 -4.79 14.81 -27.93
C ALA A 22 -6.06 14.82 -27.06
N GLU A 23 -7.07 14.03 -27.44
CA GLU A 23 -8.33 13.88 -26.70
C GLU A 23 -8.10 13.36 -25.27
N MET A 24 -7.16 12.43 -25.10
CA MET A 24 -6.79 11.91 -23.78
C MET A 24 -6.14 12.98 -22.90
N LEU A 25 -5.23 13.77 -23.46
CA LEU A 25 -4.58 14.85 -22.70
C LEU A 25 -5.60 15.90 -22.28
N GLU A 26 -6.54 16.24 -23.16
CA GLU A 26 -7.64 17.17 -22.88
C GLU A 26 -8.58 16.61 -21.79
N GLN A 27 -8.89 15.31 -21.82
CA GLN A 27 -9.73 14.65 -20.81
C GLN A 27 -9.18 14.76 -19.39
N PHE A 28 -7.85 14.70 -19.23
CA PHE A 28 -7.18 14.74 -17.92
C PHE A 28 -6.65 16.13 -17.54
N GLN A 29 -6.81 17.13 -18.40
CA GLN A 29 -6.37 18.49 -18.12
C GLN A 29 -7.15 19.07 -16.92
N GLY A 30 -6.42 19.54 -15.91
CA GLY A 30 -7.00 20.07 -14.66
C GLY A 30 -7.40 19.01 -13.63
N LYS A 31 -7.38 17.72 -14.02
CA LYS A 31 -7.63 16.56 -13.13
C LYS A 31 -6.34 15.92 -12.65
N LEU A 32 -5.32 15.88 -13.51
CA LEU A 32 -3.98 15.39 -13.19
C LEU A 32 -2.96 16.53 -13.17
N PRO A 33 -1.82 16.37 -12.48
CA PRO A 33 -0.73 17.33 -12.50
C PRO A 33 -0.26 17.60 -13.92
N THR A 34 -0.03 18.87 -14.25
CA THR A 34 0.37 19.27 -15.62
C THR A 34 1.69 18.61 -16.01
N GLU A 35 2.60 18.47 -15.04
CA GLU A 35 3.89 17.81 -15.19
C GLU A 35 3.75 16.34 -15.61
N LEU A 36 2.71 15.64 -15.16
CA LEU A 36 2.42 14.26 -15.56
C LEU A 36 1.94 14.20 -17.02
N LEU A 37 1.08 15.12 -17.43
CA LEU A 37 0.60 15.21 -18.82
C LEU A 37 1.75 15.55 -19.78
N ASP A 38 2.64 16.46 -19.39
CA ASP A 38 3.87 16.77 -20.14
C ASP A 38 4.80 15.55 -20.23
N PHE A 39 4.91 14.78 -19.13
CA PHE A 39 5.67 13.55 -19.09
C PHE A 39 5.10 12.49 -20.05
N TRP A 40 3.77 12.29 -20.08
CA TRP A 40 3.12 11.37 -21.01
C TRP A 40 3.35 11.76 -22.47
N GLN A 41 3.24 13.04 -22.81
CA GLN A 41 3.56 13.53 -24.16
C GLN A 41 5.01 13.20 -24.52
N LYS A 42 5.95 13.47 -23.61
CA LYS A 42 7.38 13.30 -23.86
C LYS A 42 7.81 11.84 -23.96
N TYR A 43 7.33 10.97 -23.07
CA TYR A 43 7.77 9.58 -22.97
C TYR A 43 6.68 8.60 -23.43
N GLY A 44 5.54 8.54 -22.75
CA GLY A 44 4.39 7.71 -23.11
C GLY A 44 4.00 6.71 -22.03
N PHE A 45 3.10 5.81 -22.38
CA PHE A 45 2.61 4.72 -21.54
C PHE A 45 3.34 3.42 -21.87
N GLY A 46 3.56 2.58 -20.87
CA GLY A 46 4.21 1.28 -21.01
C GLY A 46 5.30 1.07 -19.97
N ASN A 47 6.26 0.20 -20.30
CA ASN A 47 7.25 -0.31 -19.35
C ASN A 47 8.40 0.67 -19.11
N TYR A 48 8.79 0.80 -17.85
CA TYR A 48 9.96 1.53 -17.38
C TYR A 48 10.83 0.59 -16.53
N GLY A 49 12.15 0.75 -16.57
CA GLY A 49 13.06 -0.12 -15.81
C GLY A 49 12.93 -1.60 -16.16
N GLY A 50 12.73 -1.92 -17.45
CA GLY A 50 12.54 -3.30 -17.92
C GLY A 50 11.16 -3.91 -17.60
N GLY A 51 10.21 -3.11 -17.11
CA GLY A 51 8.86 -3.55 -16.74
C GLY A 51 8.63 -3.72 -15.24
N LEU A 52 9.63 -3.41 -14.40
CA LEU A 52 9.45 -3.29 -12.95
C LEU A 52 8.33 -2.30 -12.61
N LEU A 53 8.28 -1.20 -13.35
CA LEU A 53 7.25 -0.18 -13.27
C LEU A 53 6.64 0.06 -14.65
N LYS A 54 5.38 0.48 -14.66
CA LYS A 54 4.62 0.84 -15.84
C LYS A 54 3.94 2.17 -15.60
N ILE A 55 4.12 3.10 -16.52
CA ILE A 55 3.26 4.30 -16.58
C ILE A 55 2.04 3.89 -17.38
N ILE A 56 0.87 3.98 -16.77
CA ILE A 56 -0.37 3.45 -17.33
C ILE A 56 -1.31 4.57 -17.75
N ASP A 57 -2.11 4.25 -18.73
CA ASP A 57 -3.23 5.06 -19.17
C ASP A 57 -4.41 4.81 -18.24
N PRO A 58 -4.88 5.82 -17.49
CA PRO A 58 -5.92 5.62 -16.48
C PRO A 58 -7.20 5.02 -17.08
N THR A 59 -7.52 5.34 -18.34
CA THR A 59 -8.76 4.88 -18.99
C THR A 59 -8.84 3.36 -19.12
N ASN A 60 -7.70 2.68 -19.18
CA ASN A 60 -7.65 1.22 -19.28
C ASN A 60 -7.90 0.51 -17.94
N TYR A 61 -7.84 1.23 -16.82
CA TYR A 61 -7.84 0.67 -15.47
C TYR A 61 -8.87 1.31 -14.53
N ILE A 62 -9.59 2.36 -14.96
CA ILE A 62 -10.66 2.99 -14.17
C ILE A 62 -11.75 1.97 -13.82
N ASP A 63 -12.23 1.17 -14.77
CA ASP A 63 -13.28 0.18 -14.48
C ASP A 63 -12.82 -0.84 -13.43
N THR A 64 -11.56 -1.27 -13.51
CA THR A 64 -10.97 -2.17 -12.53
C THR A 64 -10.79 -1.47 -11.18
N LEU A 65 -10.36 -0.21 -11.17
CA LEU A 65 -10.26 0.56 -9.94
C LEU A 65 -11.62 0.69 -9.26
N THR A 66 -12.68 0.99 -10.03
CA THR A 66 -14.06 1.08 -9.55
C THR A 66 -14.57 -0.27 -9.04
N LEU A 67 -14.20 -1.38 -9.68
CA LEU A 67 -14.54 -2.71 -9.18
C LEU A 67 -13.98 -2.95 -7.77
N TRP A 68 -12.72 -2.56 -7.55
CA TRP A 68 -12.02 -2.83 -6.29
C TRP A 68 -12.35 -1.83 -5.17
N LEU A 69 -12.52 -0.55 -5.48
CA LEU A 69 -12.63 0.54 -4.51
C LEU A 69 -13.97 1.30 -4.57
N GLY A 70 -14.90 0.88 -5.42
CA GLY A 70 -16.14 1.61 -5.70
C GLY A 70 -15.92 2.85 -6.57
N GLU A 71 -17.00 3.59 -6.84
CA GLU A 71 -16.93 4.84 -7.58
C GLU A 71 -16.19 5.91 -6.75
N GLN A 72 -15.16 6.51 -7.34
CA GLN A 72 -14.33 7.53 -6.70
C GLN A 72 -14.16 8.70 -7.67
N GLU A 73 -14.51 9.92 -7.23
CA GLU A 73 -14.24 11.12 -8.01
C GLU A 73 -12.76 11.50 -7.93
N ASP A 74 -12.24 12.08 -9.00
CA ASP A 74 -10.86 12.58 -9.11
C ASP A 74 -9.75 11.60 -8.67
N CYS A 75 -9.98 10.31 -8.92
CA CYS A 75 -9.12 9.20 -8.55
C CYS A 75 -8.66 8.45 -9.82
N PHE A 76 -7.36 8.45 -10.09
CA PHE A 76 -6.82 7.98 -11.37
C PHE A 76 -5.62 7.05 -11.17
N PRO A 77 -5.66 5.79 -11.66
CA PRO A 77 -4.50 4.91 -11.63
C PRO A 77 -3.47 5.41 -12.65
N ILE A 78 -2.28 5.79 -12.19
CA ILE A 78 -1.24 6.43 -13.03
C ILE A 78 0.01 5.56 -13.20
N LEU A 79 0.25 4.64 -12.29
CA LEU A 79 1.43 3.77 -12.30
C LEU A 79 1.09 2.38 -11.78
N MET A 80 1.75 1.37 -12.31
CA MET A 80 1.56 -0.03 -11.93
C MET A 80 2.91 -0.73 -11.81
N THR A 81 3.07 -1.64 -10.84
CA THR A 81 4.26 -2.50 -10.78
C THR A 81 4.19 -3.62 -11.82
N GLY A 82 5.31 -4.28 -12.09
CA GLY A 82 5.36 -5.48 -12.91
C GLY A 82 4.49 -6.64 -12.38
N PHE A 83 4.08 -6.58 -11.12
CA PHE A 83 3.17 -7.55 -10.48
C PHE A 83 1.72 -7.06 -10.37
N GLY A 84 1.37 -5.89 -10.89
CA GLY A 84 -0.02 -5.42 -10.94
C GLY A 84 -0.49 -4.62 -9.73
N THR A 85 0.37 -4.28 -8.78
CA THR A 85 0.06 -3.28 -7.74
C THR A 85 -0.13 -1.92 -8.40
N LEU A 86 -1.27 -1.27 -8.14
CA LEU A 86 -1.63 0.03 -8.69
C LEU A 86 -1.24 1.16 -7.74
N PHE A 87 -0.72 2.25 -8.31
CA PHE A 87 -0.54 3.53 -7.64
C PHE A 87 -1.46 4.57 -8.29
N ILE A 88 -2.25 5.20 -7.44
CA ILE A 88 -3.44 5.95 -7.81
C ILE A 88 -3.28 7.38 -7.33
N TYR A 89 -3.34 8.33 -8.25
CA TYR A 89 -3.37 9.74 -7.91
C TYR A 89 -4.78 10.15 -7.49
N ARG A 90 -4.91 10.90 -6.39
CA ARG A 90 -6.16 11.54 -6.01
C ARG A 90 -5.98 13.04 -5.90
N LYS A 91 -6.85 13.80 -6.55
CA LYS A 91 -6.94 15.25 -6.35
C LYS A 91 -7.85 15.51 -5.14
N LEU A 92 -7.28 15.93 -4.02
CA LEU A 92 -8.05 16.22 -2.81
C LEU A 92 -8.64 17.63 -2.84
N SER A 93 -7.91 18.57 -3.45
CA SER A 93 -8.35 19.94 -3.71
C SER A 93 -7.51 20.56 -4.83
N GLU A 94 -7.72 21.85 -5.13
CA GLU A 94 -6.88 22.57 -6.10
C GLU A 94 -5.40 22.69 -5.67
N THR A 95 -5.10 22.51 -4.38
CA THR A 95 -3.73 22.68 -3.84
C THR A 95 -3.22 21.46 -3.08
N ALA A 96 -4.00 20.39 -3.02
CA ALA A 96 -3.64 19.18 -2.29
C ALA A 96 -3.99 17.95 -3.11
N ASP A 97 -3.06 17.01 -3.12
CA ASP A 97 -3.16 15.73 -3.79
C ASP A 97 -2.43 14.69 -2.98
N ASP A 98 -2.74 13.43 -3.22
CA ASP A 98 -2.01 12.31 -2.62
C ASP A 98 -1.93 11.12 -3.59
N ILE A 99 -1.17 10.11 -3.19
CA ILE A 99 -1.05 8.84 -3.88
C ILE A 99 -1.61 7.75 -2.97
N CYS A 100 -2.51 6.94 -3.50
CA CYS A 100 -2.95 5.68 -2.92
C CYS A 100 -2.29 4.50 -3.60
N LEU A 101 -2.29 3.37 -2.89
CA LEU A 101 -1.89 2.07 -3.40
C LEU A 101 -3.07 1.11 -3.38
N LEU A 102 -3.13 0.22 -4.37
CA LEU A 102 -3.97 -0.98 -4.38
C LEU A 102 -3.08 -2.20 -4.72
N ASP A 103 -2.84 -3.05 -3.72
CA ASP A 103 -2.21 -4.35 -3.87
C ASP A 103 -3.28 -5.44 -4.01
N ILE A 104 -3.42 -5.92 -5.25
CA ILE A 104 -4.41 -6.93 -5.62
C ILE A 104 -4.09 -8.33 -5.06
N HIS A 105 -2.81 -8.63 -4.78
CA HIS A 105 -2.39 -9.95 -4.32
C HIS A 105 -2.69 -10.18 -2.84
N TYR A 106 -2.71 -9.09 -2.06
CA TYR A 106 -3.08 -9.10 -0.65
C TYR A 106 -4.41 -8.40 -0.36
N ARG A 107 -5.10 -7.92 -1.40
CA ARG A 107 -6.36 -7.14 -1.32
C ARG A 107 -6.25 -5.94 -0.37
N ARG A 108 -5.13 -5.22 -0.42
CA ARG A 108 -4.87 -4.06 0.45
C ARG A 108 -4.95 -2.78 -0.35
N SER A 109 -5.61 -1.77 0.21
CA SER A 109 -5.59 -0.42 -0.32
C SER A 109 -5.38 0.59 0.80
N GLY A 110 -4.75 1.72 0.49
CA GLY A 110 -4.52 2.76 1.50
C GLY A 110 -3.83 3.99 0.93
N SER A 111 -3.77 5.04 1.74
CA SER A 111 -2.89 6.19 1.47
C SER A 111 -1.44 5.73 1.47
N PHE A 112 -0.65 6.26 0.53
CA PHE A 112 0.72 5.83 0.29
C PHE A 112 1.71 7.00 0.34
N SER A 113 1.38 8.13 -0.27
CA SER A 113 2.18 9.36 -0.20
C SER A 113 1.27 10.57 -0.14
N THR A 114 1.63 11.56 0.65
CA THR A 114 0.86 12.80 0.83
C THR A 114 1.04 13.81 -0.30
N SER A 115 1.83 13.50 -1.33
CA SER A 115 1.99 14.34 -2.52
C SER A 115 2.53 13.56 -3.72
N PHE A 116 1.97 13.85 -4.89
CA PHE A 116 2.46 13.40 -6.20
C PHE A 116 3.93 13.75 -6.43
N SER A 117 4.36 14.96 -6.07
CA SER A 117 5.74 15.40 -6.32
C SER A 117 6.73 14.62 -5.46
N ASP A 118 6.42 14.42 -4.18
CA ASP A 118 7.24 13.63 -3.25
C ASP A 118 7.33 12.16 -3.69
N PHE A 119 6.22 11.61 -4.19
CA PHE A 119 6.18 10.26 -4.73
C PHE A 119 7.18 10.04 -5.88
N PHE A 120 7.25 10.93 -6.86
CA PHE A 120 8.18 10.79 -7.99
C PHE A 120 9.61 11.25 -7.68
N GLU A 121 9.80 12.27 -6.85
CA GLU A 121 11.12 12.83 -6.55
C GLU A 121 11.89 12.03 -5.50
N ARG A 122 11.18 11.48 -4.50
CA ARG A 122 11.80 10.89 -3.31
C ARG A 122 11.47 9.43 -3.12
N ILE A 123 10.20 9.03 -3.29
CA ILE A 123 9.78 7.66 -2.96
C ILE A 123 10.15 6.66 -4.06
N LEU A 124 9.67 6.84 -5.29
CA LEU A 124 9.97 5.90 -6.39
C LEU A 124 11.48 5.66 -6.61
N PRO A 125 12.35 6.69 -6.54
CA PRO A 125 13.78 6.49 -6.73
C PRO A 125 14.49 5.82 -5.54
N ALA A 126 13.88 5.76 -4.36
CA ALA A 126 14.51 5.18 -3.17
C ALA A 126 14.72 3.66 -3.30
N GLU A 127 15.71 3.11 -2.60
CA GLU A 127 16.00 1.67 -2.64
C GLU A 127 14.99 0.86 -1.84
N ASN A 128 14.57 1.34 -0.67
CA ASN A 128 13.55 0.69 0.16
C ASN A 128 12.22 0.53 -0.59
N PHE A 129 11.85 1.50 -1.45
CA PHE A 129 10.67 1.35 -2.31
C PHE A 129 10.81 0.14 -3.25
N ALA A 130 11.97 -0.04 -3.86
CA ALA A 130 12.20 -1.16 -4.78
C ALA A 130 12.16 -2.51 -4.04
N GLU A 131 12.80 -2.57 -2.87
CA GLU A 131 12.83 -3.74 -2.00
C GLU A 131 11.43 -4.16 -1.53
N GLU A 132 10.60 -3.21 -1.12
CA GLU A 132 9.28 -3.48 -0.55
C GLU A 132 8.20 -3.74 -1.62
N PHE A 133 8.18 -2.97 -2.71
CA PHE A 133 7.02 -2.95 -3.62
C PHE A 133 7.26 -3.62 -4.98
N LEU A 134 8.51 -3.77 -5.41
CA LEU A 134 8.81 -4.22 -6.78
C LEU A 134 9.21 -5.68 -6.89
N ARG A 135 9.48 -6.36 -5.76
CA ARG A 135 9.92 -7.77 -5.73
C ARG A 135 11.07 -8.02 -6.72
N VAL A 136 12.11 -7.17 -6.64
CA VAL A 136 13.13 -7.04 -7.70
C VAL A 136 13.76 -8.38 -8.08
N ASP A 137 14.21 -9.16 -7.11
CA ASP A 137 14.86 -10.47 -7.37
C ASP A 137 13.91 -11.43 -8.11
N LEU A 138 12.68 -11.54 -7.61
CA LEU A 138 11.66 -12.39 -8.17
C LEU A 138 11.21 -11.92 -9.57
N PHE A 139 11.18 -10.61 -9.80
CA PHE A 139 10.94 -10.03 -11.12
C PHE A 139 12.05 -10.43 -12.10
N GLN A 140 13.32 -10.38 -11.69
CA GLN A 140 14.44 -10.79 -12.57
C GLN A 140 14.37 -12.27 -12.92
N GLU A 141 14.05 -13.13 -11.95
CA GLU A 141 13.82 -14.55 -12.20
C GLU A 141 12.64 -14.79 -13.17
N ALA A 142 11.52 -14.09 -12.96
CA ALA A 142 10.35 -14.16 -13.83
C ALA A 142 10.65 -13.67 -15.24
N TYR A 143 11.38 -12.57 -15.37
CA TYR A 143 11.83 -12.02 -16.64
C TYR A 143 12.73 -13.02 -17.39
N ALA A 144 13.67 -13.68 -16.69
CA ALA A 144 14.53 -14.69 -17.28
C ALA A 144 13.75 -15.93 -17.77
N LYS A 145 12.70 -16.33 -17.04
CA LYS A 145 11.87 -17.52 -17.33
C LYS A 145 10.81 -17.26 -18.41
N HIS A 146 10.11 -16.13 -18.35
CA HIS A 146 8.92 -15.82 -19.17
C HIS A 146 9.15 -14.70 -20.20
N GLY A 147 10.34 -14.09 -20.22
CA GLY A 147 10.65 -12.92 -21.03
C GLY A 147 10.02 -11.63 -20.51
N GLY A 148 10.22 -10.53 -21.24
CA GLY A 148 9.64 -9.23 -20.91
C GLY A 148 8.10 -9.21 -20.93
N LEU A 149 7.55 -8.19 -20.28
CA LEU A 149 6.12 -7.91 -20.24
C LEU A 149 5.72 -7.03 -21.43
N ALA A 150 4.61 -7.32 -22.11
CA ALA A 150 3.94 -6.34 -22.97
C ALA A 150 3.29 -5.21 -22.13
N GLU A 151 2.81 -4.13 -22.78
CA GLU A 151 2.19 -2.97 -22.09
C GLU A 151 1.13 -3.40 -21.06
N ASN A 152 0.22 -4.29 -21.47
CA ASN A 152 -0.90 -4.77 -20.67
C ASN A 152 -0.61 -6.04 -19.85
N GLU A 153 0.60 -6.57 -19.88
CA GLU A 153 0.95 -7.80 -19.16
C GLU A 153 1.60 -7.52 -17.80
N ILE A 154 1.32 -8.37 -16.83
CA ILE A 154 1.99 -8.44 -15.52
C ILE A 154 2.46 -9.87 -15.26
N PHE A 155 3.41 -10.01 -14.33
CA PHE A 155 3.63 -11.26 -13.63
C PHE A 155 2.62 -11.40 -12.50
N PHE A 156 2.18 -12.63 -12.24
CA PHE A 156 1.25 -12.91 -11.16
C PHE A 156 1.44 -14.32 -10.61
N PHE A 157 0.81 -14.58 -9.45
CA PHE A 157 0.95 -15.85 -8.74
C PHE A 157 -0.21 -16.80 -9.05
N ALA A 158 0.13 -18.05 -9.34
CA ALA A 158 -0.79 -19.16 -9.54
C ALA A 158 -0.23 -20.40 -8.80
N PRO A 159 -0.79 -20.78 -7.63
CA PRO A 159 -1.98 -20.21 -6.96
C PRO A 159 -1.82 -18.76 -6.49
N ALA A 160 -2.92 -18.02 -6.43
CA ALA A 160 -2.91 -16.62 -5.98
C ALA A 160 -2.56 -16.49 -4.49
N LEU A 161 -1.82 -15.44 -4.13
CA LEU A 161 -1.30 -15.23 -2.77
C LEU A 161 -2.42 -15.10 -1.73
N VAL A 162 -3.49 -14.37 -2.04
CA VAL A 162 -4.67 -14.23 -1.17
C VAL A 162 -5.33 -15.58 -0.81
N PHE A 163 -5.10 -16.65 -1.59
CA PHE A 163 -5.61 -18.00 -1.31
C PHE A 163 -4.53 -18.97 -0.83
N GLY A 164 -3.48 -18.45 -0.20
CA GLY A 164 -2.39 -19.26 0.35
C GLY A 164 -1.34 -19.70 -0.67
N GLY A 165 -1.27 -19.00 -1.82
CA GLY A 165 -0.15 -19.10 -2.74
C GLY A 165 1.18 -18.65 -2.10
N ALA A 166 2.30 -18.93 -2.76
CA ALA A 166 3.62 -18.58 -2.26
C ALA A 166 4.37 -17.69 -3.24
N GLU A 167 5.13 -16.73 -2.71
CA GLU A 167 6.00 -15.84 -3.49
C GLU A 167 7.25 -16.60 -3.97
N SER A 168 7.11 -17.35 -5.06
CA SER A 168 8.19 -18.17 -5.62
C SER A 168 8.09 -18.29 -7.13
N ILE A 169 9.23 -18.31 -7.82
CA ILE A 169 9.33 -18.39 -9.30
C ILE A 169 8.58 -19.58 -9.91
N GLN A 170 8.42 -20.67 -9.16
CA GLN A 170 7.66 -21.84 -9.61
C GLN A 170 6.16 -21.57 -9.78
N TYR A 171 5.63 -20.57 -9.07
CA TYR A 171 4.22 -20.18 -9.09
C TYR A 171 3.97 -18.87 -9.84
N ILE A 172 4.98 -18.34 -10.53
CA ILE A 172 4.79 -17.16 -11.36
C ILE A 172 4.38 -17.55 -12.76
N GLU A 173 3.33 -16.87 -13.22
CA GLU A 173 2.85 -16.86 -14.59
C GLU A 173 2.80 -15.42 -15.13
N LYS A 174 2.58 -15.28 -16.43
CA LYS A 174 2.49 -13.99 -17.14
C LYS A 174 1.16 -13.89 -17.87
N GLY A 175 0.55 -12.71 -17.86
CA GLY A 175 -0.67 -12.47 -18.64
C GLY A 175 -1.28 -11.09 -18.41
N ASN A 176 -2.48 -10.88 -18.94
CA ASN A 176 -3.14 -9.58 -18.96
C ASN A 176 -3.50 -9.09 -17.55
N ALA A 177 -3.10 -7.84 -17.24
CA ALA A 177 -3.29 -7.21 -15.95
C ALA A 177 -4.77 -7.07 -15.56
N VAL A 178 -5.60 -6.51 -16.44
CA VAL A 178 -7.04 -6.31 -16.19
C VAL A 178 -7.72 -7.66 -15.93
N VAL A 179 -7.47 -8.66 -16.78
CA VAL A 179 -8.05 -10.01 -16.62
C VAL A 179 -7.67 -10.61 -15.27
N HIS A 180 -6.40 -10.52 -14.88
CA HIS A 180 -5.95 -11.05 -13.60
C HIS A 180 -6.56 -10.30 -12.40
N GLN A 181 -6.65 -8.98 -12.48
CA GLN A 181 -7.29 -8.16 -11.43
C GLN A 181 -8.77 -8.51 -11.26
N HIS A 182 -9.52 -8.70 -12.35
CA HIS A 182 -10.91 -9.18 -12.29
C HIS A 182 -10.98 -10.57 -11.68
N LEU A 183 -10.10 -11.49 -12.09
CA LEU A 183 -10.07 -12.85 -11.56
C LEU A 183 -9.86 -12.87 -10.03
N LEU A 184 -8.91 -12.10 -9.53
CA LEU A 184 -8.64 -11.99 -8.09
C LEU A 184 -9.81 -11.32 -7.34
N PHE A 185 -10.50 -10.38 -7.98
CA PHE A 185 -11.68 -9.76 -7.39
C PHE A 185 -12.79 -10.80 -7.18
N GLU A 186 -13.19 -11.49 -8.25
CA GLU A 186 -14.25 -12.50 -8.27
C GLU A 186 -13.96 -13.67 -7.31
N MET A 187 -12.73 -14.20 -7.33
CA MET A 187 -12.36 -15.29 -6.42
C MET A 187 -12.39 -14.88 -4.94
N GLY A 188 -12.22 -13.59 -4.64
CA GLY A 188 -12.36 -13.06 -3.30
C GLY A 188 -13.83 -12.89 -2.88
N ALA A 189 -14.73 -12.68 -3.83
CA ALA A 189 -16.17 -12.53 -3.61
C ALA A 189 -16.89 -13.86 -3.30
N ASP A 190 -16.33 -15.01 -3.70
CA ASP A 190 -16.91 -16.33 -3.41
C ASP A 190 -16.44 -16.93 -2.06
N ASN A 191 -15.38 -16.38 -1.46
CA ASN A 191 -14.89 -16.78 -0.13
C ASN A 191 -15.40 -15.87 1.01
N SER A 192 -16.25 -14.89 0.69
CA SER A 192 -17.01 -14.13 1.68
C SER A 192 -18.31 -14.86 1.98
N GLY A 193 -18.36 -15.56 3.11
CA GLY A 193 -19.62 -15.57 3.85
C GLY A 193 -19.93 -14.12 4.18
N GLU A 194 -20.91 -13.52 3.49
CA GLU A 194 -21.44 -12.16 3.72
C GLU A 194 -20.42 -11.19 4.33
N VAL A 195 -19.39 -10.82 3.55
CA VAL A 195 -18.54 -9.68 3.94
C VAL A 195 -19.24 -8.45 3.40
N ASP A 196 -19.91 -7.75 4.31
CA ASP A 196 -20.49 -6.44 4.08
C ASP A 196 -19.36 -5.52 3.58
N HIS A 197 -19.52 -4.97 2.37
CA HIS A 197 -18.51 -4.07 1.78
C HIS A 197 -18.35 -2.76 2.58
N ASP A 198 -19.22 -2.53 3.57
CA ASP A 198 -19.15 -1.46 4.56
C ASP A 198 -18.43 -1.87 5.87
N ASP A 199 -17.88 -3.09 5.99
CA ASP A 199 -17.18 -3.52 7.20
C ASP A 199 -15.78 -2.90 7.29
N ILE A 200 -15.70 -1.78 8.02
CA ILE A 200 -14.48 -1.01 8.37
C ILE A 200 -13.33 -1.90 8.90
N TRP A 201 -13.63 -3.09 9.45
CA TRP A 201 -12.63 -4.03 9.93
C TRP A 201 -11.80 -4.66 8.81
N SER A 202 -12.37 -4.82 7.61
CA SER A 202 -11.70 -5.46 6.47
C SER A 202 -10.57 -4.61 5.87
N GLN A 203 -10.63 -3.28 6.08
CA GLN A 203 -9.69 -2.30 5.53
C GLN A 203 -8.63 -1.87 6.55
N ALA A 204 -8.84 -2.18 7.84
CA ALA A 204 -7.96 -1.78 8.91
C ALA A 204 -6.72 -2.69 9.04
N TYR A 205 -5.62 -2.11 9.49
CA TYR A 205 -4.39 -2.84 9.76
C TYR A 205 -4.49 -3.61 11.08
N GLU A 206 -4.38 -4.95 11.04
CA GLU A 206 -4.26 -5.75 12.25
C GLU A 206 -2.82 -5.71 12.79
N ALA A 207 -2.64 -5.07 13.95
CA ALA A 207 -1.33 -4.89 14.53
C ALA A 207 -0.74 -6.22 15.03
N LYS A 208 0.47 -6.53 14.56
CA LYS A 208 1.21 -7.73 14.94
C LYS A 208 2.18 -7.47 16.09
N PRO A 209 2.33 -8.41 17.04
CA PRO A 209 3.30 -8.28 18.12
C PRO A 209 4.73 -8.43 17.61
N HIS A 210 5.63 -7.61 18.15
CA HIS A 210 7.06 -7.68 17.95
C HIS A 210 7.76 -7.87 19.30
N VAL A 211 8.72 -8.79 19.36
CA VAL A 211 9.41 -9.16 20.60
C VAL A 211 10.76 -8.46 20.69
N PHE A 212 11.05 -7.88 21.85
CA PHE A 212 12.31 -7.21 22.17
C PHE A 212 12.88 -7.75 23.48
N GLU A 213 14.19 -7.98 23.53
CA GLU A 213 14.91 -8.30 24.77
C GLU A 213 15.28 -7.00 25.50
N LEU A 214 14.92 -6.91 26.78
CA LEU A 214 15.29 -5.82 27.67
C LEU A 214 16.65 -6.11 28.32
N GLU A 215 17.37 -5.06 28.72
CA GLU A 215 18.70 -5.17 29.34
C GLU A 215 18.73 -6.01 30.63
N ASN A 216 17.57 -6.21 31.27
CA ASN A 216 17.40 -7.02 32.47
C ASN A 216 17.01 -8.49 32.19
N ASN A 217 17.20 -8.97 30.97
CA ASN A 217 16.72 -10.28 30.47
C ASN A 217 15.18 -10.46 30.52
N GLY A 218 14.42 -9.37 30.64
CA GLY A 218 12.96 -9.39 30.46
C GLY A 218 12.56 -9.32 28.98
N LEU A 219 11.40 -9.86 28.62
CA LEU A 219 10.85 -9.71 27.27
C LEU A 219 9.82 -8.58 27.24
N MET A 220 9.95 -7.69 26.27
CA MET A 220 8.93 -6.71 25.90
C MET A 220 8.25 -7.16 24.61
N ILE A 221 6.92 -7.18 24.60
CA ILE A 221 6.14 -7.35 23.38
C ILE A 221 5.51 -6.01 23.04
N SER A 222 5.81 -5.49 21.86
CA SER A 222 5.25 -4.22 21.38
C SER A 222 4.40 -4.40 20.13
N PHE A 223 3.32 -3.64 20.05
CA PHE A 223 2.50 -3.47 18.86
C PHE A 223 2.79 -2.10 18.25
N ALA A 224 2.92 -2.03 16.93
CA ALA A 224 3.07 -0.76 16.24
C ALA A 224 1.71 -0.10 16.01
N PHE A 225 1.61 1.18 16.34
CA PHE A 225 0.44 2.02 16.10
C PHE A 225 0.89 3.25 15.27
N SER A 226 0.47 3.29 14.01
CA SER A 226 0.97 4.23 13.02
C SER A 226 -0.02 5.33 12.72
N GLU A 227 0.49 6.54 12.53
CA GLU A 227 -0.29 7.73 12.19
C GLU A 227 -1.18 7.47 10.98
N THR A 228 -2.42 7.99 10.99
CA THR A 228 -3.40 7.89 9.90
C THR A 228 -3.89 6.49 9.50
N VAL A 229 -3.41 5.43 10.16
CA VAL A 229 -3.80 4.05 9.85
C VAL A 229 -4.86 3.55 10.84
N ASP A 230 -6.05 3.21 10.33
CA ASP A 230 -7.06 2.47 11.09
C ASP A 230 -6.46 1.15 11.55
N THR A 231 -6.44 0.90 12.86
CA THR A 231 -5.68 -0.20 13.45
C THR A 231 -6.56 -1.07 14.33
N ILE A 232 -6.52 -2.38 14.09
CA ILE A 232 -7.13 -3.40 14.94
C ILE A 232 -6.10 -3.82 15.99
N LEU A 233 -6.49 -3.72 17.26
CA LEU A 233 -5.69 -4.09 18.42
C LEU A 233 -6.43 -5.11 19.29
N PRO A 234 -5.75 -6.11 19.86
CA PRO A 234 -6.35 -6.99 20.86
C PRO A 234 -6.67 -6.24 22.16
N VAL A 235 -7.83 -6.50 22.77
CA VAL A 235 -8.22 -5.90 24.06
C VAL A 235 -7.32 -6.37 25.20
N ALA A 236 -6.87 -7.62 25.14
CA ALA A 236 -6.04 -8.26 26.16
C ALA A 236 -5.00 -9.17 25.49
N PRO A 237 -3.89 -8.62 24.94
CA PRO A 237 -2.91 -9.38 24.17
C PRO A 237 -2.28 -10.52 24.97
N GLU A 238 -2.17 -10.41 26.30
CA GLU A 238 -1.63 -11.42 27.20
C GLU A 238 -2.47 -12.71 27.28
N LYS A 239 -3.74 -12.67 26.83
CA LYS A 239 -4.58 -13.87 26.71
C LYS A 239 -4.44 -14.57 25.37
N LEU A 240 -4.06 -13.82 24.33
CA LEU A 240 -3.98 -14.30 22.95
C LEU A 240 -2.59 -14.81 22.61
N TYR A 241 -1.56 -14.17 23.17
CA TYR A 241 -0.17 -14.43 22.84
C TYR A 241 0.55 -14.99 24.07
N LYS A 242 1.22 -16.13 23.87
CA LYS A 242 2.03 -16.79 24.90
C LYS A 242 3.37 -17.21 24.29
N ILE A 243 4.46 -16.90 25.00
CA ILE A 243 5.78 -17.42 24.66
C ILE A 243 6.04 -18.65 25.53
N GLU A 244 6.34 -19.79 24.90
CA GLU A 244 6.61 -21.03 25.64
C GLU A 244 7.89 -20.89 26.47
N GLY A 245 7.76 -21.05 27.80
CA GLY A 245 8.90 -21.10 28.72
C GLY A 245 9.44 -19.74 29.19
N GLU A 246 8.93 -18.63 28.65
CA GLU A 246 9.40 -17.27 28.97
C GLU A 246 8.30 -16.40 29.60
N THR A 247 8.70 -15.46 30.46
CA THR A 247 7.77 -14.51 31.10
C THR A 247 7.84 -13.15 30.40
N VAL A 248 6.74 -12.74 29.76
CA VAL A 248 6.62 -11.39 29.19
C VAL A 248 6.59 -10.39 30.33
N SER A 249 7.55 -9.47 30.33
CA SER A 249 7.76 -8.48 31.38
C SER A 249 7.01 -7.17 31.11
N LEU A 250 6.78 -6.83 29.84
CA LEU A 250 6.09 -5.62 29.44
C LEU A 250 5.32 -5.82 28.14
N TRP A 251 4.08 -5.35 28.12
CA TRP A 251 3.29 -5.17 26.90
C TRP A 251 3.28 -3.68 26.59
N ALA A 252 3.60 -3.31 25.36
CA ALA A 252 3.71 -1.92 24.95
C ALA A 252 2.96 -1.64 23.64
N LEU A 253 2.52 -0.40 23.49
CA LEU A 253 2.07 0.15 22.22
C LEU A 253 3.07 1.22 21.79
N THR A 254 3.75 1.01 20.67
CA THR A 254 4.74 1.92 20.11
C THR A 254 4.09 2.80 19.04
N PHE A 255 4.23 4.13 19.20
CA PHE A 255 3.63 5.12 18.33
C PHE A 255 4.65 5.55 17.27
N PHE A 256 4.27 5.44 16.00
CA PHE A 256 5.11 5.80 14.87
C PHE A 256 4.46 6.91 14.05
N SER A 257 5.17 8.02 13.86
CA SER A 257 4.71 9.09 12.98
C SER A 257 5.15 8.82 11.55
N LEU A 258 4.16 8.69 10.65
CA LEU A 258 4.41 8.68 9.22
C LEU A 258 4.77 10.07 8.70
N THR A 259 4.26 11.14 9.34
CA THR A 259 4.57 12.53 8.98
C THR A 259 6.05 12.89 9.24
N LYS A 260 6.62 12.41 10.35
CA LYS A 260 8.02 12.69 10.72
C LYS A 260 9.00 11.56 10.38
N ASP A 261 8.49 10.40 9.98
CA ASP A 261 9.27 9.18 9.75
C ASP A 261 10.12 8.77 10.97
N GLU A 262 9.51 8.83 12.16
CA GLU A 262 10.20 8.53 13.42
C GLU A 262 9.29 7.88 14.47
N ASN A 263 9.93 7.23 15.44
CA ASN A 263 9.28 6.70 16.63
C ASN A 263 9.01 7.84 17.62
N LEU A 264 7.73 8.08 17.94
CA LEU A 264 7.32 9.13 18.87
C LEU A 264 7.48 8.69 20.35
N GLY A 265 7.49 7.40 20.61
CA GLY A 265 7.58 6.81 21.94
C GLY A 265 6.73 5.54 22.06
N PHE A 266 6.61 5.04 23.30
CA PHE A 266 5.72 3.94 23.62
C PHE A 266 5.05 4.17 24.98
N LEU A 267 3.90 3.53 25.17
CA LEU A 267 3.18 3.44 26.44
C LEU A 267 3.01 1.97 26.84
N GLU A 268 2.77 1.70 28.12
CA GLU A 268 2.26 0.39 28.53
C GLU A 268 0.93 0.14 27.82
N TYR A 269 0.71 -1.10 27.39
CA TYR A 269 -0.37 -1.44 26.47
C TYR A 269 -1.75 -1.06 26.99
N HIS A 270 -2.09 -1.39 28.23
CA HIS A 270 -3.40 -1.10 28.80
C HIS A 270 -3.58 0.37 29.12
N GLU A 271 -2.51 1.05 29.54
CA GLU A 271 -2.48 2.51 29.66
C GLU A 271 -2.75 3.18 28.31
N ALA A 272 -2.11 2.71 27.23
CA ALA A 272 -2.34 3.20 25.89
C ALA A 272 -3.81 3.01 25.47
N LEU A 273 -4.40 1.84 25.73
CA LEU A 273 -5.81 1.58 25.41
C LEU A 273 -6.77 2.49 26.19
N GLN A 274 -6.47 2.81 27.45
CA GLN A 274 -7.28 3.74 28.23
C GLN A 274 -7.29 5.14 27.61
N ARG A 275 -6.12 5.63 27.19
CA ARG A 275 -5.98 6.93 26.54
C ARG A 275 -6.57 6.95 25.13
N LEU A 276 -6.55 5.81 24.44
CA LEU A 276 -7.11 5.67 23.10
C LEU A 276 -8.63 5.45 23.08
N GLN A 277 -9.28 5.29 24.24
CA GLN A 277 -10.72 5.04 24.36
C GLN A 277 -11.61 6.02 23.57
N PRO A 278 -11.31 7.33 23.46
CA PRO A 278 -12.09 8.26 22.64
C PRO A 278 -12.01 8.02 21.13
N TYR A 279 -11.05 7.22 20.67
CA TYR A 279 -10.76 6.98 19.24
C TYR A 279 -11.18 5.58 18.77
N ILE A 280 -11.75 4.76 19.66
CA ILE A 280 -12.29 3.44 19.31
C ILE A 280 -13.55 3.63 18.46
N LEU A 281 -13.53 3.08 17.25
CA LEU A 281 -14.68 3.04 16.35
C LEU A 281 -15.64 1.92 16.75
N GLU A 282 -15.09 0.73 17.00
CA GLU A 282 -15.87 -0.46 17.30
C GLU A 282 -15.07 -1.47 18.15
N THR A 283 -15.79 -2.34 18.86
CA THR A 283 -15.23 -3.48 19.60
C THR A 283 -15.92 -4.75 19.12
N ARG A 284 -15.15 -5.75 18.69
CA ARG A 284 -15.64 -7.03 18.20
C ARG A 284 -14.84 -8.15 18.83
N ASP A 285 -15.54 -9.02 19.55
CA ASP A 285 -14.95 -10.13 20.31
C ASP A 285 -13.81 -9.65 21.23
N ASP A 286 -12.59 -10.16 21.05
CA ASP A 286 -11.39 -9.83 21.82
C ASP A 286 -10.55 -8.69 21.19
N TYR A 287 -11.11 -7.96 20.22
CA TYR A 287 -10.41 -6.92 19.47
C TYR A 287 -11.17 -5.58 19.48
N ILE A 288 -10.42 -4.51 19.29
CA ILE A 288 -10.91 -3.15 19.11
C ILE A 288 -10.38 -2.59 17.79
N LEU A 289 -11.22 -1.85 17.10
CA LEU A 289 -10.84 -1.05 15.94
C LEU A 289 -10.71 0.41 16.35
N ILE A 290 -9.52 0.96 16.16
CA ILE A 290 -9.21 2.35 16.44
C ILE A 290 -9.01 3.06 15.11
N ARG A 291 -9.63 4.23 14.92
CA ARG A 291 -9.38 5.03 13.72
C ARG A 291 -7.93 5.50 13.66
N GLY A 292 -7.45 5.84 12.48
CA GLY A 292 -6.20 6.57 12.30
C GLY A 292 -6.22 7.88 13.08
N LEU A 293 -5.16 8.11 13.85
CA LEU A 293 -4.91 9.37 14.56
C LEU A 293 -3.99 10.25 13.72
N SER A 294 -4.22 11.55 13.78
CA SER A 294 -3.25 12.55 13.30
C SER A 294 -2.04 12.63 14.23
N LEU A 295 -0.91 13.15 13.75
CA LEU A 295 0.28 13.42 14.57
C LEU A 295 -0.06 14.17 15.87
N ALA A 296 -0.89 15.21 15.81
CA ALA A 296 -1.24 16.02 16.99
C ALA A 296 -2.05 15.22 18.02
N GLU A 297 -2.94 14.33 17.57
CA GLU A 297 -3.69 13.44 18.45
C GLU A 297 -2.76 12.38 19.09
N MET A 298 -1.82 11.83 18.33
CA MET A 298 -0.81 10.91 18.87
C MET A 298 0.08 11.57 19.92
N GLU A 299 0.57 12.78 19.64
CA GLU A 299 1.36 13.56 20.59
C GLU A 299 0.55 13.87 21.85
N CYS A 300 -0.75 14.16 21.72
CA CYS A 300 -1.64 14.36 22.87
C CYS A 300 -1.75 13.09 23.72
N VAL A 301 -2.01 11.94 23.10
CA VAL A 301 -2.11 10.63 23.77
C VAL A 301 -0.82 10.29 24.52
N LEU A 302 0.34 10.61 23.96
CA LEU A 302 1.64 10.39 24.60
C LEU A 302 1.94 11.38 25.73
N SER A 303 1.35 12.57 25.71
CA SER A 303 1.65 13.67 26.64
C SER A 303 0.80 13.72 27.92
N GLU A 304 -0.35 13.03 27.95
CA GLU A 304 -1.17 12.98 29.15
C GLU A 304 -0.40 12.22 30.27
N GLU A 305 -0.38 12.73 31.50
CA GLU A 305 0.17 12.06 32.69
C GLU A 305 -0.97 11.67 33.63
#